data_AF-A0A956J279-F1
#
_entry.id   AF-A0A956J279-F1
#
_cell.length_a   1.000
_cell.length_b   1.000
_cell.length_c   1.000
_cell.angle_alpha   90.00
_cell.angle_beta   90.00
_cell.angle_gamma   90.00
#
_symmetry.space_group_name_H-M   'P 1'
#
loop_
_entity.id
_entity.type
_entity.pdbx_description
1 polymer ?
#
loop_
_entity_poly.entity_id
_entity_poly.type
_entity_poly.pdbx_seq_one_letter_code
_entity_poly.pdbx_strand_id
1 'polypeptide(L)'
;MSARFNLQKELSRWSADHALIATYTFNPEFFERYCLEELKGLAANSNVTVLVDQRTYDDAISGPPQERARLANIRYLLHPVAAARTFHPKLVLLATRTRGLLIVGSANFTRQGLFR
;
A
#
# COMPACT_ATOMS: atom_id res chain seq x y z
N MET A 1 1.90 -9.60 28.43
CA MET A 1 2.05 -9.89 26.99
C MET A 1 1.54 -8.69 26.22
N SER A 2 2.41 -7.99 25.48
CA SER A 2 1.98 -6.90 24.60
C SER A 2 1.16 -7.51 23.45
N ALA A 3 -0.02 -6.96 23.15
CA ALA A 3 -0.81 -7.40 22.01
C ALA A 3 0.02 -7.20 20.73
N ARG A 4 0.24 -8.28 19.96
CA ARG A 4 0.99 -8.22 18.71
C ARG A 4 0.25 -7.29 17.74
N PHE A 5 0.93 -6.25 17.26
CA PHE A 5 0.39 -5.32 16.28
C PHE A 5 0.04 -6.07 14.98
N ASN A 6 -1.15 -5.85 14.45
CA ASN A 6 -1.63 -6.49 13.22
C ASN A 6 -2.01 -5.40 12.21
N LEU A 7 -1.22 -5.29 11.15
CA LEU A 7 -1.38 -4.23 10.14
C LEU A 7 -2.74 -4.28 9.47
N GLN A 8 -3.20 -5.45 9.02
CA GLN A 8 -4.49 -5.62 8.38
C GLN A 8 -5.63 -5.09 9.28
N LYS A 9 -5.62 -5.48 10.56
CA LYS A 9 -6.62 -5.08 11.54
C LYS A 9 -6.66 -3.57 11.75
N GLU A 10 -5.50 -2.92 11.81
CA GLU A 10 -5.45 -1.45 11.94
C GLU A 10 -5.96 -0.75 10.68
N LEU A 11 -5.58 -1.22 9.48
CA LEU A 11 -6.06 -0.68 8.21
C LEU A 11 -7.58 -0.88 8.01
N SER A 12 -8.14 -1.98 8.52
CA SER A 12 -9.59 -2.25 8.47
C SER A 12 -10.41 -1.39 9.44
N ARG A 13 -9.78 -0.79 10.46
CA ARG A 13 -10.48 -0.02 11.51
C ARG A 13 -10.43 1.48 11.27
N TRP A 14 -9.35 1.95 10.67
CA TRP A 14 -9.14 3.38 10.45
C TRP A 14 -9.95 3.91 9.27
N SER A 15 -10.43 5.14 9.38
CA SER A 15 -11.02 5.91 8.27
C SER A 15 -10.07 7.06 7.98
N ALA A 16 -9.68 7.24 6.72
CA ALA A 16 -8.68 8.23 6.32
C ALA A 16 -9.16 9.03 5.11
N ASP A 17 -8.79 10.32 5.07
CA ASP A 17 -8.98 11.19 3.91
C ASP A 17 -7.81 11.07 2.92
N HIS A 18 -6.64 10.68 3.42
CA HIS A 18 -5.40 10.45 2.67
C HIS A 18 -4.65 9.22 3.16
N ALA A 19 -4.08 8.47 2.24
CA ALA A 19 -3.20 7.34 2.55
C ALA A 19 -1.91 7.42 1.73
N LEU A 20 -0.77 7.31 2.41
CA LEU A 20 0.54 7.13 1.78
C LEU A 20 1.10 5.78 2.22
N ILE A 21 1.38 4.92 1.26
CA ILE A 21 1.98 3.62 1.45
C ILE A 21 3.34 3.64 0.80
N ALA A 22 4.37 3.21 1.52
CA ALA A 22 5.65 2.86 0.91
C ALA A 22 5.90 1.38 1.17
N THR A 23 6.13 0.62 0.09
CA THR A 23 6.30 -0.83 0.15
C THR A 23 7.39 -1.24 -0.82
N TYR A 24 8.13 -2.30 -0.48
CA TYR A 24 9.15 -2.83 -1.38
C TYR A 24 8.52 -3.77 -2.41
N THR A 25 7.97 -4.88 -1.94
CA THR A 25 7.26 -5.81 -2.80
C THR A 25 5.81 -5.36 -2.90
N PHE A 26 5.28 -5.30 -4.12
CA PHE A 26 3.91 -4.88 -4.38
C PHE A 26 3.25 -5.91 -5.28
N ASN A 27 2.04 -6.36 -4.91
CA ASN A 27 1.22 -7.22 -5.76
C ASN A 27 -0.02 -6.41 -6.19
N PRO A 28 -0.08 -5.94 -7.44
CA PRO A 28 -1.17 -5.09 -7.90
C PRO A 28 -2.55 -5.73 -7.79
N GLU A 29 -2.69 -7.01 -8.18
CA GLU A 29 -3.98 -7.70 -8.11
C GLU A 29 -4.51 -7.78 -6.67
N PHE A 30 -3.66 -8.15 -5.71
CA PHE A 30 -4.03 -8.21 -4.30
C PHE A 30 -4.35 -6.81 -3.76
N PHE A 31 -3.57 -5.81 -4.15
CA PHE A 31 -3.84 -4.44 -3.72
C PHE A 31 -5.20 -3.96 -4.22
N GLU A 32 -5.47 -4.14 -5.51
CA GLU A 32 -6.69 -3.66 -6.16
C GLU A 32 -7.93 -4.43 -5.74
N ARG A 33 -7.86 -5.77 -5.62
CA ARG A 33 -9.03 -6.61 -5.35
C ARG A 33 -9.33 -6.81 -3.86
N TYR A 34 -8.37 -6.55 -2.99
CA TYR A 34 -8.53 -6.75 -1.54
C TYR A 34 -8.23 -5.49 -0.76
N CYS A 35 -7.07 -4.86 -0.95
CA CYS A 35 -6.70 -3.71 -0.11
C CYS A 35 -7.63 -2.51 -0.36
N LEU A 36 -7.92 -2.21 -1.63
CA LEU A 36 -8.82 -1.11 -2.02
C LEU A 36 -10.31 -1.40 -1.80
N GLU A 37 -10.69 -2.65 -1.54
CA GLU A 37 -12.10 -3.03 -1.36
C GLU A 37 -12.44 -3.29 0.12
N GLU A 38 -11.53 -3.93 0.86
CA GLU A 38 -11.82 -4.47 2.20
C GLU A 38 -11.17 -3.68 3.34
N LEU A 39 -10.09 -2.93 3.07
CA LEU A 39 -9.40 -2.17 4.12
C LEU A 39 -9.98 -0.77 4.20
N LYS A 40 -10.79 -0.51 5.24
CA LYS A 40 -11.49 0.77 5.45
C LYS A 40 -10.61 2.02 5.26
N GLY A 41 -9.35 1.98 5.68
CA GLY A 41 -8.41 3.10 5.52
C GLY A 41 -8.06 3.43 4.06
N LEU A 42 -8.36 2.53 3.13
CA LEU A 42 -8.10 2.65 1.70
C LEU A 42 -9.40 2.65 0.87
N ALA A 43 -10.37 1.81 1.24
CA ALA A 43 -11.58 1.60 0.45
C ALA A 43 -12.46 2.84 0.30
N ALA A 44 -12.66 3.58 1.39
CA ALA A 44 -13.41 4.82 1.39
C ALA A 44 -12.58 6.06 0.97
N ASN A 45 -11.30 5.87 0.67
CA ASN A 45 -10.33 6.94 0.48
C ASN A 45 -9.98 7.09 -1.01
N SER A 46 -10.24 8.26 -1.58
CA SER A 46 -9.90 8.58 -2.99
C SER A 46 -8.47 9.10 -3.18
N ASN A 47 -7.75 9.42 -2.09
CA ASN A 47 -6.40 9.99 -2.11
C ASN A 47 -5.38 8.97 -1.58
N VAL A 48 -5.25 7.85 -2.30
CA VAL A 48 -4.29 6.79 -1.98
C VAL A 48 -3.07 6.93 -2.88
N THR A 49 -1.88 7.03 -2.26
CA THR A 49 -0.59 7.03 -2.95
C THR A 49 0.24 5.83 -2.50
N VAL A 50 0.79 5.10 -3.47
CA VAL A 50 1.68 3.97 -3.25
C VAL A 50 3.03 4.28 -3.88
N LEU A 51 4.07 4.31 -3.05
CA LEU A 51 5.46 4.46 -3.45
C LEU A 51 6.13 3.10 -3.49
N VAL A 52 6.77 2.79 -4.60
CA VAL A 52 7.50 1.53 -4.81
C VAL A 52 8.87 1.79 -5.43
N ASP A 53 9.75 0.80 -5.38
CA ASP A 53 11.01 0.82 -6.13
C ASP A 53 10.74 0.94 -7.65
N GLN A 54 11.63 1.60 -8.37
CA GLN A 54 11.52 1.77 -9.83
C GLN A 54 11.27 0.43 -10.54
N ARG A 55 11.98 -0.64 -10.17
CA ARG A 55 11.81 -1.95 -10.82
C ARG A 55 10.41 -2.52 -10.57
N THR A 56 9.94 -2.42 -9.32
CA THR A 56 8.59 -2.85 -8.94
C THR A 56 7.50 -2.06 -9.66
N TYR A 57 7.73 -0.76 -9.90
CA TYR A 57 6.84 0.05 -10.72
C TYR A 57 6.80 -0.43 -12.17
N ASP A 58 7.97 -0.64 -12.78
CA ASP A 58 8.08 -1.08 -14.18
C ASP A 58 7.38 -2.43 -14.39
N ASP A 59 7.55 -3.37 -13.47
CA ASP A 59 6.86 -4.66 -13.46
C ASP A 59 5.33 -4.47 -13.33
N ALA A 60 4.88 -3.61 -12.42
CA ALA A 60 3.46 -3.35 -12.19
C ALA A 60 2.75 -2.65 -13.36
N ILE A 61 3.47 -1.89 -14.19
CA ILE A 61 2.87 -1.16 -15.33
C ILE A 61 3.07 -1.90 -16.65
N SER A 62 4.25 -2.50 -16.85
CA SER A 62 4.69 -3.03 -18.14
C SER A 62 4.87 -4.55 -18.17
N GLY A 63 4.74 -5.25 -17.03
CA GLY A 63 4.90 -6.70 -16.91
C GLY A 63 3.84 -7.53 -17.64
N PRO A 64 3.67 -8.82 -17.35
CA PRO A 64 2.61 -9.63 -17.95
C PRO A 64 1.20 -9.09 -17.64
N PRO A 65 0.21 -9.19 -18.54
CA PRO A 65 -1.15 -8.65 -18.32
C PRO A 65 -1.85 -9.14 -17.04
N GLN A 66 -1.49 -10.32 -16.54
CA GLN A 66 -2.02 -10.89 -15.30
C GLN A 66 -1.44 -10.23 -14.05
N GLU A 67 -0.24 -9.66 -14.15
CA GLU A 67 0.51 -9.07 -13.04
C GLU A 67 0.43 -7.54 -13.02
N ARG A 68 -0.02 -6.92 -14.12
CA ARG A 68 -0.18 -5.46 -14.23
C ARG A 68 -1.26 -4.90 -13.30
N ALA A 69 -0.98 -3.71 -12.77
CA ALA A 69 -1.97 -2.86 -12.13
C ALA A 69 -3.00 -2.37 -13.16
N ARG A 70 -4.29 -2.56 -12.88
CA ARG A 70 -5.38 -2.11 -13.76
C ARG A 70 -5.95 -0.77 -13.33
N LEU A 71 -5.78 -0.42 -12.06
CA LEU A 71 -6.34 0.78 -11.45
C LEU A 71 -5.27 1.78 -11.01
N ALA A 72 -3.98 1.48 -11.25
CA ALA A 72 -2.89 2.41 -11.03
C ALA A 72 -3.13 3.69 -11.84
N ASN A 73 -2.93 4.84 -11.19
CA ASN A 73 -3.14 6.19 -11.71
C ASN A 73 -4.60 6.46 -12.16
N ILE A 74 -5.54 5.62 -11.72
CA ILE A 74 -7.00 5.80 -11.91
C ILE A 74 -7.68 5.85 -10.53
N ARG A 75 -7.47 4.83 -9.69
CA ARG A 75 -8.06 4.71 -8.33
C ARG A 75 -7.08 5.09 -7.22
N TYR A 76 -5.78 4.99 -7.49
CA TYR A 76 -4.69 5.34 -6.59
C TYR A 76 -3.49 5.80 -7.42
N LEU A 77 -2.68 6.70 -6.88
CA LEU A 77 -1.40 7.07 -7.48
C LEU A 77 -0.38 5.96 -7.20
N LEU A 78 0.15 5.34 -8.25
CA LEU A 78 1.32 4.47 -8.13
C LEU A 78 2.52 5.26 -8.63
N HIS A 79 3.54 5.44 -7.80
CA HIS A 79 4.68 6.29 -8.13
C HIS A 79 6.01 5.57 -7.88
N PRO A 80 6.93 5.58 -8.86
CA PRO A 80 8.26 4.99 -8.68
C PRO A 80 9.15 5.90 -7.82
N VAL A 81 10.03 5.30 -7.03
CA VAL A 81 11.11 6.01 -6.34
C VAL A 81 12.45 5.48 -6.84
N ALA A 82 13.24 6.35 -7.45
CA ALA A 82 14.62 6.06 -7.82
C ALA A 82 15.51 6.15 -6.58
N ALA A 83 16.23 5.07 -6.27
CA ALA A 83 17.21 5.01 -5.19
C ALA A 83 18.54 4.49 -5.73
N ALA A 84 19.65 4.86 -5.09
CA ALA A 84 20.99 4.41 -5.52
C ALA A 84 21.15 2.87 -5.54
N ARG A 85 20.36 2.16 -4.73
CA ARG A 85 20.28 0.69 -4.73
C ARG A 85 18.84 0.21 -4.82
N THR A 86 18.12 0.32 -3.70
CA THR A 86 16.77 -0.23 -3.57
C THR A 86 15.94 0.63 -2.63
N PHE A 87 14.75 1.01 -3.06
CA PHE A 87 13.76 1.63 -2.20
C PHE A 87 13.03 0.54 -1.40
N HIS A 88 13.49 0.31 -0.16
CA HIS A 88 13.00 -0.78 0.69
C HIS A 88 12.10 -0.39 1.90
N PRO A 89 11.48 0.81 1.99
CA PRO A 89 10.67 1.17 3.15
C PRO A 89 9.36 0.37 3.20
N LYS A 90 8.82 0.27 4.40
CA LYS A 90 7.56 -0.42 4.71
C LYS A 90 6.83 0.40 5.75
N LEU A 91 6.01 1.33 5.27
CA LEU A 91 5.23 2.21 6.13
C LEU A 91 3.87 2.51 5.52
N VAL A 92 2.94 2.86 6.39
CA VAL A 92 1.64 3.39 6.02
C VAL A 92 1.38 4.63 6.86
N LEU A 93 1.07 5.73 6.19
CA LEU A 93 0.52 6.93 6.81
C LEU A 93 -0.94 7.06 6.41
N LEU A 94 -1.82 7.10 7.40
CA LEU A 94 -3.22 7.44 7.23
C LEU A 94 -3.45 8.81 7.87
N ALA A 95 -4.09 9.73 7.16
CA ALA A 95 -4.37 11.06 7.67
C ALA A 95 -5.83 11.45 7.44
N THR A 96 -6.38 12.15 8.42
CA THR A 96 -7.59 12.96 8.31
C THR A 96 -7.23 14.41 8.55
N ARG A 97 -8.21 15.31 8.40
CA ARG A 97 -8.02 16.74 8.73
C ARG A 97 -7.47 17.00 10.15
N THR A 98 -7.73 16.13 11.12
CA THR A 98 -7.42 16.40 12.55
C THR A 98 -6.58 15.32 13.21
N ARG A 99 -6.32 14.19 12.56
CA ARG A 99 -5.59 13.04 13.14
C ARG A 99 -4.72 12.37 12.09
N GLY A 100 -3.65 11.73 12.55
CA GLY A 100 -2.80 10.89 11.71
C GLY A 100 -2.38 9.61 12.42
N LEU A 101 -2.18 8.55 11.66
CA LEU A 101 -1.59 7.29 12.09
C LEU A 101 -0.43 6.95 11.16
N LEU A 102 0.79 6.93 11.71
CA LEU A 102 1.97 6.42 11.03
C LEU A 102 2.31 5.03 11.58
N ILE A 103 2.37 4.06 10.67
CA ILE A 103 2.76 2.69 10.96
C ILE A 103 4.08 2.43 10.25
N VAL A 104 5.10 2.01 10.98
CA VAL A 104 6.38 1.54 10.43
C VAL A 104 6.54 0.08 10.80
N GLY A 105 6.82 -0.78 9.82
CA GLY A 105 6.89 -2.21 10.04
C GLY A 105 7.71 -2.94 8.99
N SER A 106 7.50 -4.25 8.90
CA SER A 106 8.21 -5.15 7.97
C SER A 106 7.30 -5.83 6.95
N ALA A 107 6.00 -5.53 6.96
CA ALA A 107 5.04 -6.07 6.01
C ALA A 107 5.11 -5.34 4.67
N ASN A 108 5.06 -6.10 3.58
CA ASN A 108 4.85 -5.60 2.22
C ASN A 108 3.37 -5.70 1.84
N PHE A 109 2.92 -4.91 0.87
CA PHE A 109 1.56 -5.02 0.31
C PHE A 109 1.42 -6.19 -0.67
N THR A 110 1.48 -7.39 -0.08
CA THR A 110 1.19 -8.67 -0.71
C THR A 110 0.32 -9.51 0.23
N ARG A 111 -0.37 -10.52 -0.30
CA ARG A 111 -1.20 -11.42 0.52
C ARG A 111 -0.42 -12.02 1.71
N GLN A 112 0.80 -12.48 1.46
CA GLN A 112 1.68 -13.03 2.49
C GLN A 112 2.23 -11.97 3.45
N GLY A 113 2.36 -10.71 3.00
CA GLY A 113 2.81 -9.62 3.86
C GLY A 113 1.75 -9.18 4.86
N LEU A 114 0.49 -9.08 4.42
CA LEU A 114 -0.61 -8.57 5.26
C LEU A 114 -1.22 -9.61 6.21
N PHE A 115 -1.22 -10.90 5.87
CA PHE A 115 -1.86 -11.96 6.67
C PHE A 115 -0.90 -12.75 7.57
N ARG A 116 0.18 -12.10 8.04
CA ARG A 116 1.25 -12.69 8.87
C ARG A 116 1.06 -12.50 10.38
#